data_AF-A0AAD6KNA0-F1
#
_entry.id   AF-A0AAD6KNA0-F1
#
_cell.length_a   1.000
_cell.length_b   1.000
_cell.length_c   1.000
_cell.angle_alpha   90.00
_cell.angle_beta   90.00
_cell.angle_gamma   90.00
#
_symmetry.space_group_name_H-M   'P 1'
#
loop_
_entity.id
_entity.type
_entity.pdbx_description
1 polymer ?
#
loop_
_entity_poly.entity_id
_entity_poly.type
_entity_poly.pdbx_seq_one_letter_code
_entity_poly.pdbx_strand_id
1 'polypeptide(L)'
;MTRRLANARVTAEQDVAKNSEDVLNHIDGLSEEEQGSVSKILEAVKAHSNTLEIFREDHSGEAAAIDDRAKETFDQQYMDYEPTGATPSRSEPDVPSKGTIESLRAMPVENLLDEFRENNSYESFEVKELKPSLIPRSPLVQLNQQ
;
A
#
# COMPACT_ATOMS: atom_id res chain seq x y z
N MET A 1 73.04 54.04 0.44
CA MET A 1 72.42 53.06 1.37
C MET A 1 71.00 53.47 1.77
N THR A 2 70.74 54.74 2.09
CA THR A 2 69.45 55.31 2.51
C THR A 2 68.28 55.17 1.52
N ARG A 3 68.50 55.34 0.21
CA ARG A 3 67.42 55.26 -0.82
C ARG A 3 66.78 53.88 -0.95
N ARG A 4 67.58 52.81 -0.82
CA ARG A 4 67.07 51.42 -0.93
C ARG A 4 66.20 51.05 0.28
N LEU A 5 66.58 51.53 1.46
CA LEU A 5 65.81 51.33 2.69
C LEU A 5 64.44 52.02 2.60
N ALA A 6 64.42 53.27 2.10
CA ALA A 6 63.17 54.02 1.89
C ALA A 6 62.26 53.33 0.86
N ASN A 7 62.81 52.87 -0.27
CA ASN A 7 62.04 52.14 -1.28
C ASN A 7 61.48 50.82 -0.74
N ALA A 8 62.30 50.03 -0.02
CA ALA A 8 61.85 48.76 0.56
C ALA A 8 60.72 48.97 1.58
N ARG A 9 60.78 50.05 2.36
CA ARG A 9 59.72 50.43 3.30
C ARG A 9 58.42 50.76 2.57
N VAL A 10 58.47 51.58 1.51
CA VAL A 10 57.29 51.94 0.71
C VAL A 10 56.66 50.71 0.07
N THR A 11 57.47 49.80 -0.49
CA THR A 11 56.96 48.54 -1.05
C THR A 11 56.30 47.68 0.02
N ALA A 12 56.91 47.54 1.20
CA ALA A 12 56.31 46.78 2.30
C ALA A 12 55.00 47.40 2.81
N GLU A 13 54.92 48.73 2.92
CA GLU A 13 53.69 49.45 3.30
C GLU A 13 52.58 49.22 2.26
N GLN A 14 52.93 49.24 0.96
CA GLN A 14 51.99 48.98 -0.12
C GLN A 14 51.51 47.53 -0.15
N ASP A 15 52.40 46.57 0.09
CA ASP A 15 52.05 45.15 0.18
C ASP A 15 51.13 44.88 1.37
N VAL A 16 51.39 45.51 2.52
CA VAL A 16 50.51 45.43 3.70
C VAL A 16 49.15 46.04 3.41
N ALA A 17 49.09 47.21 2.77
CA ALA A 17 47.82 47.85 2.41
C ALA A 17 46.99 46.95 1.48
N LYS A 18 47.63 46.42 0.42
CA LYS A 18 46.97 45.51 -0.51
C LYS A 18 46.48 44.23 0.18
N ASN A 19 47.34 43.59 0.97
CA ASN A 19 46.95 42.36 1.68
C ASN A 19 45.81 42.62 2.67
N SER A 20 45.80 43.78 3.34
CA SER A 20 44.69 44.14 4.22
C SER A 20 43.37 44.33 3.48
N GLU A 21 43.43 44.94 2.28
CA GLU A 21 42.25 45.10 1.41
C GLU A 21 41.75 43.74 0.90
N ASP A 22 42.65 42.85 0.46
CA ASP A 22 42.30 41.50 0.01
C ASP A 22 41.62 40.68 1.13
N VAL A 23 42.11 40.79 2.37
CA VAL A 23 41.50 40.12 3.54
C VAL A 23 40.12 40.68 3.86
N LEU A 24 39.95 42.01 3.81
CA LEU A 24 38.65 42.64 4.06
C LEU A 24 37.60 42.19 3.02
N ASN A 25 37.96 42.25 1.74
CA ASN A 25 37.08 41.80 0.65
C ASN A 25 36.71 40.31 0.79
N HIS A 26 37.65 39.47 1.25
CA HIS A 26 37.36 38.06 1.48
C HIS A 26 36.37 37.85 2.64
N ILE A 27 36.55 38.58 3.75
CA ILE A 27 35.63 38.53 4.90
C ILE A 27 34.23 39.00 4.50
N ASP A 28 34.13 40.09 3.74
CA ASP A 28 32.84 40.61 3.26
C ASP A 28 32.14 39.59 2.35
N GLY A 29 32.87 38.98 1.42
CA GLY A 29 32.34 37.93 0.54
C GLY A 29 31.87 36.68 1.29
N LEU A 30 32.61 36.25 2.32
CA LEU A 30 32.20 35.14 3.19
C LEU A 30 30.89 35.47 3.93
N SER A 31 30.78 36.68 4.46
CA SER A 31 29.56 37.12 5.17
C SER A 31 28.32 37.08 4.26
N GLU A 32 28.45 37.48 2.99
CA GLU A 32 27.35 37.43 2.02
C GLU A 32 26.97 35.99 1.66
N GLU A 33 27.96 35.11 1.46
CA GLU A 33 27.73 33.70 1.16
C GLU A 33 27.04 32.97 2.31
N GLU A 34 27.48 33.22 3.55
CA GLU A 34 26.87 32.68 4.76
C GLU A 34 25.42 33.17 4.89
N GLN A 35 25.17 34.46 4.71
CA GLN A 35 23.83 35.03 4.76
C GLN A 35 22.92 34.41 3.67
N GLY A 36 23.43 34.24 2.46
CA GLY A 36 22.74 33.58 1.37
C GLY A 36 22.40 32.12 1.69
N SER A 37 23.32 31.40 2.32
CA SER A 37 23.13 30.01 2.75
C SER A 37 22.08 29.89 3.85
N VAL A 38 22.16 30.73 4.88
CA VAL A 38 21.16 30.78 5.97
C VAL A 38 19.78 31.12 5.43
N SER A 39 19.68 32.07 4.49
CA SER A 39 18.41 32.45 3.87
C SER A 39 17.75 31.27 3.13
N LYS A 40 18.53 30.53 2.33
CA LYS A 40 18.04 29.33 1.61
C LYS A 40 17.58 28.24 2.57
N ILE A 41 18.32 28.00 3.65
CA ILE A 41 17.92 27.02 4.68
C ILE A 41 16.60 27.45 5.31
N LEU A 42 16.46 28.73 5.67
CA LEU A 42 15.24 29.24 6.29
C LEU A 42 14.03 29.16 5.35
N GLU A 43 14.21 29.43 4.06
CA GLU A 43 13.18 29.24 3.05
C GLU A 43 12.76 27.77 2.94
N ALA A 44 13.72 26.85 2.88
CA ALA A 44 13.44 25.41 2.83
C ALA A 44 12.70 24.91 4.09
N VAL A 45 13.14 25.35 5.28
CA VAL A 45 12.48 25.03 6.56
C VAL A 45 11.05 25.55 6.57
N LYS A 46 10.82 26.79 6.10
CA LYS A 46 9.48 27.37 6.01
C LYS A 46 8.59 26.58 5.04
N ALA A 47 9.11 26.20 3.88
CA ALA A 47 8.38 25.37 2.92
C ALA A 47 8.00 24.02 3.53
N HIS A 48 8.93 23.34 4.20
CA HIS A 48 8.66 22.07 4.89
C HIS A 48 7.64 22.23 6.02
N SER A 49 7.71 23.31 6.81
CA SER A 49 6.74 23.59 7.86
C SER A 49 5.32 23.69 7.30
N ASN A 50 5.13 24.40 6.19
CA ASN A 50 3.82 24.52 5.54
C ASN A 50 3.32 23.15 5.03
N THR A 51 4.19 22.34 4.44
CA THR A 51 3.81 20.99 3.99
C THR A 51 3.37 20.10 5.16
N LEU A 52 4.05 20.17 6.30
CA LEU A 52 3.68 19.42 7.49
C LEU A 52 2.34 19.88 8.10
N GLU A 53 2.04 21.18 8.02
CA GLU A 53 0.76 21.73 8.46
C GLU A 53 -0.40 21.18 7.61
N ILE A 54 -0.28 21.24 6.28
CA ILE A 54 -1.27 20.67 5.36
C ILE A 54 -1.45 19.16 5.62
N PHE A 55 -0.36 18.41 5.70
CA PHE A 55 -0.40 16.97 5.97
C PHE A 55 -1.13 16.65 7.28
N ARG A 56 -0.93 17.47 8.32
CA ARG A 56 -1.60 17.28 9.61
C ARG A 56 -3.10 17.53 9.50
N GLU A 57 -3.52 18.56 8.77
CA GLU A 57 -4.94 18.87 8.54
C GLU A 57 -5.62 17.74 7.77
N ASP A 58 -5.02 17.31 6.66
CA ASP A 58 -5.52 16.22 5.81
C ASP A 58 -5.66 14.92 6.61
N HIS A 59 -4.59 14.51 7.31
CA HIS A 59 -4.61 13.30 8.13
C HIS A 59 -5.66 13.38 9.26
N SER A 60 -5.84 14.55 9.88
CA SER A 60 -6.89 14.73 10.89
C SER A 60 -8.29 14.57 10.28
N GLY A 61 -8.52 15.07 9.07
CA GLY A 61 -9.77 14.91 8.35
C GLY A 61 -10.04 13.46 7.95
N GLU A 62 -9.04 12.77 7.40
CA GLU A 62 -9.15 11.35 7.03
C GLU A 62 -9.39 10.45 8.25
N ALA A 63 -8.69 10.69 9.35
CA ALA A 63 -8.90 9.93 10.58
C ALA A 63 -10.34 10.08 11.12
N ALA A 64 -10.89 11.30 11.09
CA ALA A 64 -12.28 11.53 11.47
C ALA A 64 -13.25 10.82 10.51
N ALA A 65 -13.01 10.88 9.19
CA ALA A 65 -13.84 10.20 8.20
C ALA A 65 -13.82 8.67 8.36
N ILE A 66 -12.67 8.08 8.73
CA ILE A 66 -12.56 6.65 9.03
C ILE A 66 -13.37 6.29 10.27
N ASP A 67 -13.27 7.07 11.35
CA ASP A 67 -14.03 6.86 12.58
C ASP A 67 -15.55 6.94 12.33
N ASP A 68 -15.99 7.96 11.57
CA ASP A 68 -17.38 8.13 11.19
C ASP A 68 -17.91 6.94 10.36
N ARG A 69 -17.13 6.49 9.36
CA ARG A 69 -17.51 5.31 8.56
C ARG A 69 -17.52 4.03 9.37
N ALA A 70 -16.61 3.87 10.32
CA ALA A 70 -16.57 2.71 11.20
C ALA A 70 -17.84 2.65 12.07
N LYS A 71 -18.24 3.77 12.67
CA LYS A 71 -19.50 3.87 13.43
C LYS A 71 -20.71 3.61 12.56
N GLU A 72 -20.78 4.22 11.37
CA GLU A 72 -21.88 3.98 10.43
C GLU A 72 -22.00 2.48 10.07
N THR A 73 -20.88 1.85 9.72
CA THR A 73 -20.86 0.45 9.28
C THR A 73 -21.18 -0.51 10.43
N PHE A 74 -20.49 -0.37 11.56
CA PHE A 74 -20.52 -1.37 12.64
C PHE A 74 -21.62 -1.13 13.67
N ASP A 75 -22.00 0.13 13.92
CA ASP A 75 -23.04 0.42 14.92
C ASP A 75 -24.41 0.56 14.28
N GLN A 76 -24.50 1.15 13.07
CA GLN A 76 -25.80 1.45 12.44
C GLN A 76 -26.21 0.37 11.43
N GLN A 77 -25.29 -0.08 10.57
CA GLN A 77 -25.62 -0.97 9.44
C GLN A 77 -25.34 -2.46 9.69
N TYR A 78 -24.58 -2.80 10.74
CA TYR A 78 -24.26 -4.20 11.05
C TYR A 78 -25.50 -5.06 11.35
N MET A 79 -26.59 -4.44 11.81
CA MET A 79 -27.85 -5.13 12.10
C MET A 79 -28.71 -5.40 10.85
N ASP A 80 -28.34 -4.88 9.67
CA ASP A 80 -29.07 -5.12 8.42
C ASP A 80 -28.65 -6.42 7.70
N TYR A 81 -27.65 -7.14 8.24
CA TYR A 81 -27.26 -8.45 7.74
C TYR A 81 -28.21 -9.52 8.28
N GLU A 82 -29.40 -9.63 7.68
CA GLU A 82 -30.26 -10.80 7.83
C GLU A 82 -29.52 -12.04 7.30
N PRO A 83 -29.31 -13.09 8.11
CA PRO A 83 -28.69 -14.33 7.66
C PRO A 83 -29.63 -15.03 6.69
N THR A 84 -29.54 -14.67 5.41
CA THR A 84 -30.30 -15.26 4.31
C THR A 84 -29.83 -16.66 3.93
N GLY A 85 -28.74 -17.13 4.55
CA GLY A 85 -28.20 -18.46 4.35
C GLY A 85 -28.71 -19.45 5.39
N ALA A 86 -29.59 -20.37 4.99
CA ALA A 86 -29.75 -21.62 5.72
C ALA A 86 -28.39 -22.33 5.73
N THR A 87 -27.78 -22.52 6.89
CA THR A 87 -26.59 -23.37 7.01
C THR A 87 -26.95 -24.75 6.46
N PRO A 88 -26.30 -25.26 5.39
CA PRO A 88 -26.58 -26.60 4.93
C PRO A 88 -26.29 -27.57 6.07
N SER A 89 -27.33 -28.18 6.64
CA SER A 89 -27.15 -29.26 7.59
C SER A 89 -26.38 -30.35 6.88
N ARG A 90 -25.30 -30.86 7.50
CA ARG A 90 -24.66 -32.10 7.04
C ARG A 90 -25.73 -33.18 7.08
N SER A 91 -26.31 -33.51 5.93
CA SER A 91 -26.92 -34.82 5.72
C SER A 91 -25.77 -35.80 5.81
N GLU A 92 -25.72 -36.60 6.88
CA GLU A 92 -24.83 -37.76 6.89
C GLU A 92 -25.14 -38.55 5.61
N PRO A 93 -24.14 -38.88 4.77
CA PRO A 93 -24.40 -39.69 3.60
C PRO A 93 -25.00 -41.01 4.09
N ASP A 94 -26.13 -41.41 3.50
CA ASP A 94 -26.78 -42.68 3.85
C ASP A 94 -25.81 -43.82 3.53
N VAL A 95 -25.20 -44.39 4.58
CA VAL A 95 -24.18 -45.43 4.41
C VAL A 95 -24.90 -46.78 4.36
N PRO A 96 -24.71 -47.59 3.30
CA PRO A 96 -25.39 -48.86 3.18
C PRO A 96 -25.02 -49.80 4.33
N SER A 97 -26.02 -50.48 4.88
CA SER A 97 -25.82 -51.45 5.96
C SER A 97 -24.96 -52.64 5.49
N LYS A 98 -24.35 -53.36 6.45
CA LYS A 98 -23.60 -54.59 6.15
C LYS A 98 -24.44 -55.61 5.35
N GLY A 99 -25.72 -55.77 5.69
CA GLY A 99 -26.64 -56.68 4.99
C GLY A 99 -26.90 -56.26 3.55
N THR A 100 -27.03 -54.96 3.31
CA THR A 100 -27.12 -54.39 1.95
C THR A 100 -25.87 -54.71 1.14
N ILE A 101 -24.68 -54.50 1.71
CA ILE A 101 -23.40 -54.77 1.05
C ILE A 101 -23.25 -56.26 0.72
N GLU A 102 -23.57 -57.15 1.66
CA GLU A 102 -23.49 -58.60 1.44
C GLU A 102 -24.48 -59.08 0.38
N SER A 103 -25.68 -58.49 0.33
CA SER A 103 -26.69 -58.81 -0.68
C SER A 103 -26.23 -58.40 -2.07
N LEU A 104 -25.68 -57.18 -2.22
CA LEU A 104 -25.11 -56.70 -3.48
C LEU A 104 -23.94 -57.60 -3.93
N ARG A 105 -23.06 -57.99 -3.01
CA ARG A 105 -21.91 -58.86 -3.32
C ARG A 105 -22.29 -60.28 -3.75
N ALA A 106 -23.46 -60.77 -3.33
CA ALA A 106 -23.95 -62.09 -3.69
C ALA A 106 -24.64 -62.12 -5.08
N MET A 107 -24.93 -60.95 -5.66
CA MET A 107 -25.56 -60.87 -6.98
C MET A 107 -24.54 -61.07 -8.12
N PRO A 108 -24.96 -61.67 -9.25
CA PRO A 108 -24.16 -61.69 -10.46
C PRO A 108 -23.79 -60.27 -10.92
N VAL A 109 -22.60 -60.11 -11.47
CA VAL A 109 -22.07 -58.81 -11.89
C VAL A 109 -22.92 -58.19 -13.00
N GLU A 110 -23.50 -59.03 -13.86
CA GLU A 110 -24.38 -58.62 -14.95
C GLU A 110 -25.62 -57.90 -14.40
N ASN A 111 -26.26 -58.49 -13.38
CA ASN A 111 -27.45 -57.91 -12.74
C ASN A 111 -27.12 -56.58 -12.04
N LEU A 112 -25.96 -56.50 -11.37
CA LEU A 112 -25.51 -55.26 -10.73
C LEU A 112 -25.27 -54.14 -11.75
N LEU A 113 -24.72 -54.47 -12.91
CA LEU A 113 -24.45 -53.52 -13.98
C LEU A 113 -25.74 -53.01 -14.62
N ASP A 114 -26.74 -53.87 -14.79
CA ASP A 114 -28.04 -53.49 -15.33
C ASP A 114 -28.78 -52.56 -14.35
N GLU A 115 -28.85 -52.92 -13.06
CA GLU A 115 -29.45 -52.08 -12.01
C GLU A 115 -28.74 -50.72 -11.87
N PHE A 116 -27.41 -50.70 -11.95
CA PHE A 116 -26.64 -49.45 -11.87
C PHE A 116 -26.97 -48.51 -13.04
N ARG A 117 -27.08 -49.03 -14.26
CA ARG A 117 -27.39 -48.24 -15.47
C ARG A 117 -28.81 -47.67 -15.42
N GLU A 118 -29.78 -48.45 -14.93
CA GLU A 118 -31.16 -48.01 -14.77
C GLU A 118 -31.28 -46.89 -13.73
N ASN A 119 -30.61 -47.03 -12.58
CA ASN A 119 -30.70 -46.07 -11.48
C ASN A 119 -29.86 -44.79 -11.68
N ASN A 120 -28.84 -44.84 -12.54
CA ASN A 120 -27.93 -43.71 -12.80
C ASN A 120 -27.99 -43.25 -14.25
N SER A 121 -29.19 -43.31 -14.87
CA SER A 121 -29.40 -42.78 -16.21
C SER A 121 -28.99 -41.30 -16.25
N TYR A 122 -28.15 -40.94 -17.22
CA TYR A 122 -27.50 -39.64 -17.37
C TYR A 122 -28.48 -38.46 -17.51
N GLU A 123 -29.76 -38.75 -17.73
CA GLU A 123 -30.85 -37.77 -17.87
C GLU A 123 -31.33 -37.18 -16.53
N SER A 124 -30.88 -37.71 -15.38
CA SER A 124 -31.28 -37.20 -14.06
C SER A 124 -30.43 -36.03 -13.52
N PHE A 125 -29.28 -35.74 -14.15
CA PHE A 125 -28.36 -34.67 -13.72
C PHE A 125 -28.62 -33.29 -14.36
N GLU A 126 -29.74 -33.09 -15.06
CA GLU A 126 -30.07 -31.79 -15.66
C GLU A 126 -30.64 -30.75 -14.67
N VAL A 127 -30.70 -31.06 -13.37
CA VAL A 127 -31.11 -30.08 -12.35
C VAL A 127 -29.91 -29.58 -11.55
N LYS A 128 -29.30 -28.53 -12.10
CA LYS A 128 -28.54 -27.44 -11.43
C LYS A 128 -27.10 -27.72 -10.96
N GLU A 129 -26.21 -28.08 -11.87
CA GLU A 129 -24.89 -27.43 -11.86
C GLU A 129 -24.92 -26.25 -12.83
N LEU A 130 -25.14 -25.05 -12.31
CA LEU A 130 -24.76 -23.84 -13.03
C LEU A 130 -23.26 -23.94 -13.28
N LYS A 131 -22.87 -24.21 -14.53
CA LYS A 131 -21.48 -24.11 -14.99
C LYS A 131 -20.84 -22.88 -14.34
N PRO A 132 -19.71 -23.02 -13.61
CA PRO A 132 -18.94 -21.86 -13.20
C PRO A 132 -18.65 -21.04 -14.45
N SER A 133 -19.00 -19.76 -14.43
CA SER A 133 -18.80 -18.92 -15.60
C SER A 133 -17.33 -18.97 -16.02
N LEU A 134 -17.08 -19.37 -17.28
CA LEU A 134 -15.75 -19.42 -17.89
C LEU A 134 -15.26 -18.01 -18.28
N ILE A 135 -15.83 -16.95 -17.70
CA ILE A 135 -15.41 -15.59 -17.97
C ILE A 135 -14.09 -15.39 -17.24
N PRO A 136 -12.97 -15.13 -17.94
CA PRO A 136 -11.72 -14.79 -17.27
C PRO A 136 -11.97 -13.55 -16.40
N ARG A 137 -11.80 -13.69 -15.08
CA ARG A 137 -11.86 -12.54 -14.18
C ARG A 137 -10.77 -11.57 -14.64
N SER A 138 -11.16 -10.33 -14.93
CA SER A 138 -10.19 -9.27 -15.24
C SER A 138 -9.24 -9.11 -14.04
N PRO A 139 -7.93 -8.97 -14.29
CA PRO A 139 -6.97 -8.81 -13.20
C PRO A 139 -7.32 -7.57 -12.38
N LEU A 140 -7.17 -7.68 -11.06
CA LEU A 140 -7.26 -6.56 -10.13
C LEU A 140 -6.26 -5.50 -10.59
N VAL A 141 -6.76 -4.37 -11.08
CA VAL A 141 -5.94 -3.21 -11.43
C VAL A 141 -5.20 -2.79 -10.17
N GLN A 142 -3.87 -2.93 -10.19
CA GLN A 142 -3.00 -2.39 -9.16
C GLN A 142 -3.01 -0.86 -9.28
N LEU A 143 -3.96 -0.22 -8.61
CA LEU A 143 -3.91 1.21 -8.32
C LEU A 143 -2.87 1.45 -7.23
N ASN A 144 -1.61 1.35 -7.59
CA ASN A 144 -0.49 2.01 -6.92
C ASN A 144 0.77 1.82 -7.78
N GLN A 145 0.95 2.68 -8.76
CA GLN A 145 2.29 3.11 -9.16
C GLN A 145 2.29 4.63 -9.17
N GLN A 146 3.08 5.17 -8.25
CA GLN A 146 3.61 6.53 -8.29
C GLN A 146 4.50 6.71 -9.52
#